data_AF-A0A2W0FXX1-F1
#
_entry.id   AF-A0A2W0FXX1-F1
#
_cell.length_a   1.000
_cell.length_b   1.000
_cell.length_c   1.000
_cell.angle_alpha   90.00
_cell.angle_beta   90.00
_cell.angle_gamma   90.00
#
_symmetry.space_group_name_H-M   'P 1'
#
loop_
_entity.id
_entity.type
_entity.pdbx_description
1 polymer ?
#
loop_
_entity_poly.entity_id
_entity_poly.type
_entity_poly.pdbx_seq_one_letter_code
_entity_poly.pdbx_strand_id
1 'polypeptide(L)'
;MKFAIALFSAAHAPSSRRALLFAQAALAGGHEIVRLFFYQDGVYNAANSVVTPQDEQDLPREWREFVQQHQLDGVVCIAAALRRGVLNADEAQRYQRTAVNVEAPWELSGLGQLHDAVQAADRLICFGGA
;
A
#
# COMPACT_ATOMS: atom_id res chain seq x y z
N MET A 1 10.69 -7.94 16.26
CA MET A 1 9.51 -8.71 15.82
C MET A 1 9.31 -8.48 14.34
N LYS A 2 8.60 -9.39 13.67
CA LYS A 2 8.18 -9.31 12.27
C LYS A 2 6.73 -8.84 12.19
N PHE A 3 6.47 -7.80 11.40
CA PHE A 3 5.14 -7.25 11.20
C PHE A 3 4.65 -7.47 9.77
N ALA A 4 3.41 -7.90 9.63
CA ALA A 4 2.61 -7.68 8.45
C ALA A 4 1.68 -6.49 8.73
N ILE A 5 1.63 -5.51 7.84
CA ILE A 5 0.78 -4.33 8.01
C ILE A 5 -0.24 -4.29 6.87
N ALA A 6 -1.52 -4.26 7.22
CA ALA A 6 -2.61 -4.17 6.26
C ALA A 6 -3.30 -2.80 6.36
N LEU A 7 -3.36 -2.07 5.25
CA LEU A 7 -4.02 -0.77 5.16
C LEU A 7 -5.28 -0.88 4.29
N PHE A 8 -6.42 -0.52 4.87
CA PHE A 8 -7.74 -0.64 4.26
C PHE A 8 -8.34 0.70 3.79
N SER A 9 -7.80 1.83 4.27
CA SER A 9 -8.38 3.15 4.05
C SER A 9 -7.68 3.95 2.95
N ALA A 10 -8.46 4.79 2.27
CA ALA A 10 -7.99 5.75 1.27
C ALA A 10 -6.87 6.66 1.79
N ALA A 11 -6.12 7.25 0.85
CA ALA A 11 -4.97 8.09 1.13
C ALA A 11 -5.25 9.27 2.06
N HIS A 12 -6.37 9.98 1.87
CA HIS A 12 -6.75 11.13 2.70
C HIS A 12 -7.25 10.74 4.10
N ALA A 13 -7.42 9.45 4.40
CA ALA A 13 -7.93 9.03 5.70
C ALA A 13 -6.85 9.09 6.79
N PRO A 14 -7.18 9.54 8.02
CA PRO A 14 -6.21 9.57 9.14
C PRO A 14 -5.61 8.21 9.50
N SER A 15 -6.28 7.10 9.17
CA SER A 15 -5.75 5.74 9.31
C SER A 15 -4.56 5.47 8.40
N SER A 16 -4.53 6.02 7.17
CA SER A 16 -3.36 5.89 6.28
C SER A 16 -2.13 6.55 6.88
N ARG A 17 -2.27 7.78 7.38
CA ARG A 17 -1.19 8.50 8.07
C ARG A 17 -0.68 7.72 9.28
N ARG A 18 -1.59 7.19 10.11
CA ARG A 18 -1.22 6.40 11.29
C ARG A 18 -0.50 5.11 10.92
N ALA A 19 -0.90 4.45 9.84
CA ALA A 19 -0.22 3.27 9.33
C ALA A 19 1.22 3.59 8.90
N LEU A 20 1.43 4.72 8.20
CA LEU A 20 2.77 5.15 7.78
C LEU A 20 3.67 5.45 8.98
N LEU A 21 3.17 6.22 9.94
CA LEU A 21 3.91 6.54 11.17
C LEU A 21 4.24 5.28 11.98
N PHE A 22 3.32 4.32 12.06
CA PHE A 22 3.57 3.04 12.71
C PHE A 22 4.66 2.25 11.99
N ALA A 23 4.62 2.17 10.66
CA ALA A 23 5.62 1.46 9.87
C ALA A 23 7.02 2.08 10.05
N GLN A 24 7.11 3.41 10.00
CA GLN A 24 8.36 4.14 10.27
C GLN A 24 8.89 3.86 11.68
N ALA A 25 8.01 3.94 12.69
CA ALA A 25 8.39 3.67 14.08
C ALA A 25 8.80 2.20 14.30
N ALA A 26 8.15 1.25 13.64
CA ALA A 26 8.51 -0.16 13.72
C ALA A 26 9.93 -0.41 13.20
N LEU A 27 10.28 0.15 12.04
CA LEU A 27 11.65 0.04 11.51
C LEU A 27 12.66 0.75 12.41
N ALA A 28 12.34 1.96 12.89
CA ALA A 28 13.20 2.70 13.82
C ALA A 28 13.43 1.95 15.15
N GLY A 29 12.46 1.16 15.59
CA GLY A 29 12.55 0.27 16.75
C GLY A 29 13.32 -1.03 16.50
N GLY A 30 13.94 -1.20 15.33
CA GLY A 30 14.68 -2.42 14.97
C GLY A 30 13.77 -3.62 14.69
N HIS A 31 12.52 -3.39 14.33
CA HIS A 31 11.60 -4.44 13.88
C HIS A 31 11.67 -4.61 12.36
N GLU A 32 11.20 -5.76 11.90
CA GLU A 32 11.12 -6.10 10.48
C GLU A 32 9.68 -5.93 10.00
N ILE A 33 9.51 -5.38 8.80
CA ILE A 33 8.22 -5.38 8.10
C ILE A 33 8.33 -6.41 6.99
N VAL A 34 7.59 -7.51 7.13
CA VAL A 34 7.54 -8.59 6.15
C VAL A 34 6.83 -8.13 4.89
N ARG A 35 5.72 -7.42 5.05
CA ARG A 35 4.91 -6.90 3.93
C ARG A 35 4.01 -5.76 4.37
N LEU A 36 3.88 -4.79 3.49
CA LEU A 36 2.81 -3.80 3.50
C LEU A 36 1.75 -4.23 2.48
N PHE A 37 0.52 -4.47 2.92
CA PHE A 37 -0.57 -4.92 2.06
C PHE A 37 -1.70 -3.89 1.99
N PHE A 38 -1.94 -3.35 0.80
CA PHE A 38 -2.94 -2.33 0.55
C PHE A 38 -4.20 -2.96 -0.04
N TYR A 39 -5.33 -2.85 0.68
CA TYR A 39 -6.59 -3.50 0.33
C TYR A 39 -7.77 -2.55 0.46
N GLN A 40 -8.93 -2.93 -0.11
CA GLN A 40 -10.12 -2.06 -0.17
C GLN A 40 -9.75 -0.66 -0.71
N ASP A 41 -10.07 0.42 -0.01
CA ASP A 41 -9.72 1.78 -0.41
C ASP A 41 -8.24 2.10 -0.16
N GLY A 42 -7.54 1.26 0.60
CA GLY A 42 -6.09 1.29 0.79
C GLY A 42 -5.30 1.35 -0.51
N VAL A 43 -5.83 0.76 -1.59
CA VAL A 43 -5.15 0.75 -2.91
C VAL A 43 -4.88 2.15 -3.46
N TYR A 44 -5.65 3.17 -3.06
CA TYR A 44 -5.41 4.54 -3.51
C TYR A 44 -4.11 5.15 -2.96
N ASN A 45 -3.51 4.57 -1.92
CA ASN A 45 -2.20 5.00 -1.43
C ASN A 45 -1.06 4.64 -2.40
N ALA A 46 -1.29 3.69 -3.31
CA ALA A 46 -0.31 3.31 -4.32
C ALA A 46 -0.43 4.12 -5.62
N ALA A 47 -1.52 4.88 -5.79
CA ALA A 47 -1.79 5.60 -7.02
C ALA A 47 -0.87 6.82 -7.17
N ASN A 48 -0.25 6.99 -8.35
CA ASN A 48 0.56 8.15 -8.71
C ASN A 48 -0.26 9.31 -9.31
N SER A 49 -1.56 9.10 -9.54
CA SER A 49 -2.49 10.07 -10.13
C SER A 49 -3.18 10.97 -9.10
N VAL A 50 -2.93 10.76 -7.80
CA VAL A 50 -3.50 11.59 -6.73
C VAL A 50 -2.79 12.94 -6.73
N VAL A 51 -3.57 14.01 -6.83
CA VAL A 51 -3.08 15.39 -6.73
C VAL A 51 -3.46 15.91 -5.34
N THR A 52 -2.45 16.19 -4.53
CA THR A 52 -2.60 16.71 -3.17
C THR A 52 -2.38 18.22 -3.18
N PRO A 53 -3.25 19.03 -2.53
CA PRO A 53 -3.00 20.46 -2.32
C PRO A 53 -1.65 20.73 -1.65
N GLN A 54 -1.06 21.91 -1.91
CA GLN A 54 0.27 22.25 -1.40
C GLN A 54 0.33 22.38 0.14
N ASP A 55 -0.80 22.66 0.77
CA ASP A 55 -0.99 22.79 2.21
C ASP A 55 -1.37 21.46 2.90
N GLU A 56 -1.49 20.37 2.14
CA GLU A 56 -1.83 19.05 2.62
C GLU A 56 -0.68 18.04 2.50
N GLN A 57 -0.77 16.96 3.27
CA GLN A 57 0.25 15.90 3.27
C GLN A 57 0.02 14.91 2.10
N ASP A 58 0.99 14.83 1.20
CA ASP A 58 0.96 13.90 0.06
C ASP A 58 1.32 12.47 0.47
N LEU A 59 0.36 11.78 1.11
CA LEU A 59 0.56 10.42 1.63
C LEU A 59 0.89 9.37 0.55
N PRO A 60 0.29 9.38 -0.66
CA PRO A 60 0.69 8.44 -1.71
C PRO A 60 2.17 8.58 -2.11
N ARG A 61 2.67 9.83 -2.17
CA ARG A 61 4.10 10.07 -2.40
C ARG A 61 4.94 9.58 -1.23
N GLU A 62 4.58 9.92 0.00
CA GLU A 62 5.35 9.49 1.19
C GLU A 62 5.39 7.97 1.35
N TRP A 63 4.29 7.26 1.09
CA TRP A 63 4.27 5.79 1.07
C TRP A 63 5.23 5.23 0.03
N ARG A 64 5.22 5.79 -1.19
CA ARG A 64 6.11 5.37 -2.28
C ARG A 64 7.57 5.57 -1.90
N GLU A 65 7.91 6.75 -1.39
CA GLU A 65 9.26 7.09 -0.94
C GLU A 65 9.70 6.16 0.19
N PHE A 66 8.84 5.92 1.19
CA PHE A 66 9.13 5.03 2.30
C PHE A 66 9.40 3.59 1.84
N VAL A 67 8.56 3.06 0.95
CA VAL A 67 8.75 1.71 0.39
C VAL A 67 10.03 1.62 -0.43
N GLN A 68 10.33 2.61 -1.27
CA GLN A 68 11.56 2.63 -2.07
C GLN A 68 12.82 2.76 -1.21
N GLN A 69 12.84 3.68 -0.26
CA GLN A 69 14.00 3.97 0.59
C GLN A 69 14.38 2.76 1.44
N HIS A 70 13.39 2.06 1.99
CA HIS A 70 13.61 0.90 2.86
C HIS A 70 13.54 -0.44 2.11
N GLN A 71 13.34 -0.43 0.79
CA GLN A 71 13.23 -1.62 -0.06
C GLN A 71 12.18 -2.61 0.48
N LEU A 72 11.04 -2.07 0.92
CA LEU A 72 9.99 -2.87 1.54
C LEU A 72 9.17 -3.60 0.49
N ASP A 73 8.65 -4.76 0.87
CA ASP A 73 7.67 -5.47 0.07
C ASP A 73 6.29 -4.79 0.18
N GLY A 74 5.95 -4.01 -0.85
CA GLY A 74 4.70 -3.25 -0.96
C GLY A 74 3.74 -3.88 -1.97
N VAL A 75 2.72 -4.57 -1.47
CA VAL A 75 1.72 -5.25 -2.30
C VAL A 75 0.39 -4.52 -2.29
N VAL A 76 -0.16 -4.29 -3.48
CA VAL A 76 -1.50 -3.76 -3.71
C VAL A 76 -2.39 -4.90 -4.17
N CYS A 77 -3.53 -5.10 -3.51
CA CYS A 77 -4.46 -6.15 -3.89
C CYS A 77 -5.03 -5.89 -5.30
N ILE A 78 -4.66 -6.72 -6.26
CA ILE A 78 -5.03 -6.58 -7.68
C ILE A 78 -6.55 -6.53 -7.87
N ALA A 79 -7.31 -7.40 -7.20
CA ALA A 79 -8.76 -7.42 -7.32
C ALA A 79 -9.43 -6.14 -6.78
N ALA A 80 -8.89 -5.55 -5.70
CA ALA A 80 -9.38 -4.30 -5.15
C ALA A 80 -8.97 -3.09 -5.99
N ALA A 81 -7.75 -3.12 -6.53
CA ALA A 81 -7.17 -2.09 -7.38
C ALA A 81 -7.94 -1.93 -8.70
N LEU A 82 -8.15 -3.03 -9.42
CA LEU A 82 -8.89 -3.03 -10.68
C LEU A 82 -10.31 -2.48 -10.54
N ARG A 83 -11.04 -2.87 -9.47
CA ARG A 83 -12.40 -2.37 -9.19
C ARG A 83 -12.45 -0.86 -8.92
N ARG A 84 -11.30 -0.25 -8.60
CA ARG A 84 -11.14 1.16 -8.22
C ARG A 84 -10.39 1.99 -9.27
N GLY A 85 -10.13 1.41 -10.45
CA GLY A 85 -9.39 2.12 -11.50
C GLY A 85 -7.92 2.37 -11.13
N VAL A 86 -7.35 1.50 -10.31
CA VAL A 86 -5.94 1.52 -9.92
C VAL A 86 -5.25 0.40 -10.71
N LEU A 87 -4.48 0.76 -11.75
CA LEU A 87 -3.90 -0.18 -12.71
C LEU A 87 -2.42 0.13 -12.97
N ASN A 88 -1.64 -0.92 -13.16
CA ASN A 88 -0.32 -0.83 -13.80
C ASN A 88 -0.44 -0.99 -15.32
N ALA A 89 0.69 -0.91 -16.03
CA ALA A 89 0.72 -1.01 -17.49
C ALA A 89 0.16 -2.34 -18.02
N ASP A 90 0.52 -3.46 -17.40
CA ASP A 90 0.10 -4.80 -17.82
C ASP A 90 -1.42 -4.97 -17.71
N GLU A 91 -2.00 -4.54 -16.59
CA GLU A 91 -3.44 -4.65 -16.37
C GLU A 91 -4.23 -3.64 -17.20
N ALA A 92 -3.69 -2.45 -17.45
CA ALA A 92 -4.28 -1.49 -18.38
C ALA A 92 -4.36 -2.08 -19.80
N GLN A 93 -3.29 -2.73 -20.27
CA GLN A 93 -3.29 -3.44 -21.55
C GLN A 93 -4.30 -4.59 -21.56
N ARG A 94 -4.28 -5.44 -20.51
CA ARG A 94 -5.15 -6.62 -20.39
C ARG A 94 -6.64 -6.27 -20.45
N TYR A 95 -7.04 -5.20 -19.77
CA TYR A 95 -8.44 -4.77 -19.67
C TYR A 95 -8.82 -3.65 -20.65
N GLN A 96 -7.94 -3.34 -21.61
CA GLN A 96 -8.19 -2.31 -22.62
C GLN A 96 -8.58 -0.97 -21.99
N ARG A 97 -7.72 -0.48 -21.10
CA ARG A 97 -7.82 0.81 -20.43
C ARG A 97 -6.60 1.65 -20.76
N THR A 98 -6.79 2.97 -20.73
CA THR A 98 -5.73 3.95 -20.96
C THR A 98 -5.08 4.42 -19.66
N ALA A 99 -5.79 4.29 -18.54
CA ALA A 99 -5.29 4.70 -17.24
C ALA A 99 -4.21 3.74 -16.74
N VAL A 100 -3.02 4.27 -16.51
CA VAL A 100 -1.92 3.64 -15.77
C VAL A 100 -1.57 4.59 -14.64
N ASN A 101 -1.75 4.14 -13.41
CA ASN A 101 -1.54 4.96 -12.23
C ASN A 101 -0.89 4.23 -11.06
N VAL A 102 -0.43 3.00 -11.26
CA VAL A 102 0.45 2.29 -10.31
C VAL A 102 1.70 1.84 -11.05
N GLU A 103 2.83 2.18 -10.47
CA GLU A 103 4.15 1.86 -10.98
C GLU A 103 5.05 1.38 -9.83
N ALA A 104 6.31 1.06 -10.14
CA ALA A 104 7.30 0.74 -9.12
C ALA A 104 7.28 1.79 -7.97
N PRO A 105 7.34 1.37 -6.70
CA PRO A 105 7.81 0.07 -6.21
C PRO A 105 6.68 -0.95 -5.98
N TRP A 106 5.45 -0.68 -6.41
CA TRP A 106 4.30 -1.48 -6.02
C TRP A 106 4.19 -2.78 -6.83
N GLU A 107 3.85 -3.88 -6.15
CA GLU A 107 3.44 -5.12 -6.79
C GLU A 107 1.91 -5.26 -6.75
N LEU A 108 1.26 -5.52 -7.89
CA LEU A 108 -0.15 -5.88 -7.94
C LEU A 108 -0.30 -7.39 -7.80
N SER A 109 -0.86 -7.86 -6.69
CA SER A 109 -0.97 -9.30 -6.41
C SER A 109 -2.24 -9.69 -5.66
N GLY A 110 -2.46 -10.99 -5.52
CA GLY A 110 -3.68 -11.57 -4.94
C GLY A 110 -3.73 -11.49 -3.41
N LEU A 111 -4.92 -11.74 -2.85
CA LEU A 111 -5.12 -11.79 -1.39
C LEU A 111 -4.28 -12.89 -0.69
N GLY A 112 -3.82 -13.89 -1.43
CA GLY A 112 -2.86 -14.89 -0.95
C GLY A 112 -1.58 -14.26 -0.39
N GLN A 113 -1.12 -13.13 -0.95
CA GLN A 113 0.05 -12.43 -0.42
C GLN A 113 -0.18 -11.87 0.99
N LEU A 114 -1.40 -11.49 1.35
CA LEU A 114 -1.70 -11.13 2.74
C LEU A 114 -1.65 -12.37 3.65
N HIS A 115 -2.20 -13.49 3.20
CA HIS A 115 -2.15 -14.74 3.95
C HIS A 115 -0.71 -15.19 4.22
N ASP A 116 0.14 -15.19 3.19
CA ASP A 116 1.55 -15.56 3.30
C ASP A 116 2.32 -14.65 4.26
N ALA A 117 2.09 -13.33 4.19
CA ALA A 117 2.72 -12.38 5.09
C ALA A 117 2.28 -12.59 6.56
N VAL A 118 1.01 -12.93 6.79
CA VAL A 118 0.49 -13.23 8.13
C VAL A 118 1.13 -14.50 8.70
N GLN A 119 1.42 -15.52 7.88
CA GLN A 119 2.14 -16.72 8.33
C GLN A 119 3.60 -16.45 8.69
N ALA A 120 4.24 -15.51 7.98
CA ALA A 120 5.65 -15.17 8.19
C ALA A 120 5.90 -14.08 9.28
N ALA A 121 4.86 -13.37 9.70
CA ALA A 121 4.95 -12.30 10.69
C ALA A 121 4.60 -12.77 12.11
N ASP A 122 5.21 -12.14 13.12
CA ASP A 122 4.82 -12.31 14.51
C ASP A 122 3.46 -11.65 14.78
N ARG A 123 3.17 -10.54 14.10
CA ARG A 123 1.96 -9.73 14.32
C ARG A 123 1.43 -9.18 13.00
N LEU A 124 0.10 -9.27 12.84
CA LEU A 124 -0.65 -8.51 11.85
C LEU A 124 -1.20 -7.24 12.49
N ILE A 125 -0.91 -6.08 11.90
CA ILE A 125 -1.47 -4.78 12.32
C ILE A 125 -2.35 -4.24 11.20
N CYS A 126 -3.61 -3.99 11.51
CA CYS A 126 -4.60 -3.50 10.55
C CYS A 126 -4.94 -2.04 10.83
N PHE A 127 -4.98 -1.23 9.78
CA PHE A 127 -5.39 0.18 9.85
C PHE A 127 -6.59 0.46 8.95
N GLY A 128 -7.65 1.00 9.53
CA GLY A 128 -8.91 1.22 8.82
C GLY A 128 -9.80 -0.02 8.77
N GLY A 129 -10.69 -0.05 7.79
CA GLY A 129 -11.78 -1.04 7.72
C GLY A 129 -12.95 -0.62 8.61
N ALA A 130 -14.16 -0.89 8.14
CA ALA A 130 -15.37 -0.88 8.95
C ALA A 130 -15.78 -2.34 9.21
#